data_AF-A0A9E1E3B4-F1
#
_entry.id   AF-A0A9E1E3B4-F1
#
_cell.length_a   1.000
_cell.length_b   1.000
_cell.length_c   1.000
_cell.angle_alpha   90.00
_cell.angle_beta   90.00
_cell.angle_gamma   90.00
#
_symmetry.space_group_name_H-M   'P 1'
#
loop_
_entity.id
_entity.type
_entity.pdbx_description
1 polymer ?
#
loop_
_entity_poly.entity_id
_entity_poly.type
_entity_poly.pdbx_seq_one_letter_code
_entity_poly.pdbx_strand_id
1 'polypeptide(L)'
;MAKLGIEFDGFEKLIQKLEDVEGASEQAVENALVATHELVTRNLQSAIAPHRRTGETERSLQRNADVTWVGTTAEVEVGFDIENGGLPSVFLMYGTPKMKPDRKLYNAIYGAKTKKEIAELQEKEFRKCITG
;
A
#
# COMPACT_ATOMS: atom_id res chain seq x y z
N MET A 1 10.61 13.83 50.27
CA MET A 1 10.76 13.09 49.00
C MET A 1 11.39 14.06 48.01
N ALA A 2 12.64 13.83 47.59
CA ALA A 2 13.31 14.71 46.65
C ALA A 2 12.91 14.34 45.22
N LYS A 3 12.46 15.32 44.42
CA LYS A 3 12.29 15.18 42.97
C LYS A 3 13.56 15.69 42.30
N LEU A 4 14.18 14.85 41.49
CA LEU A 4 15.27 15.21 40.58
C LEU A 4 14.66 15.40 39.20
N GLY A 5 14.66 16.64 38.71
CA GLY A 5 14.22 17.00 37.37
C GLY A 5 15.40 17.51 36.55
N ILE A 6 15.44 17.16 35.27
CA ILE A 6 16.36 17.76 34.30
C ILE A 6 15.59 18.89 33.63
N GLU A 7 15.88 20.13 34.01
CA GLU A 7 15.35 21.33 33.36
C GLU A 7 16.47 22.02 32.59
N PHE A 8 16.39 21.98 31.26
CA PHE A 8 17.20 22.79 30.35
C PHE A 8 16.30 23.18 29.15
N ASP A 9 16.36 24.43 28.70
CA ASP A 9 15.69 24.95 27.48
C ASP A 9 15.94 24.09 26.21
N GLY A 10 16.98 23.25 26.23
CA GLY A 10 17.29 22.33 25.14
C GLY A 10 16.38 21.10 25.07
N PHE A 11 15.65 20.76 26.13
CA PHE A 11 14.81 19.55 26.16
C PHE A 11 13.60 19.67 25.22
N GLU A 12 12.94 20.83 25.17
CA GLU A 12 11.86 21.11 24.21
C GLU A 12 12.36 21.00 22.76
N LYS A 13 13.57 21.51 22.48
CA LYS A 13 14.19 21.39 21.14
C LYS A 13 14.53 19.94 20.78
N LEU A 14 14.83 19.09 21.77
CA LEU A 14 15.05 17.67 21.55
C LEU A 14 13.73 16.94 21.30
N ILE A 15 12.68 17.25 22.07
CA ILE A 15 11.33 16.73 21.85
C ILE A 15 10.86 17.08 20.43
N GLN A 16 10.95 18.35 20.03
CA GLN A 16 10.54 18.80 18.69
C GLN A 16 11.28 18.04 17.59
N LYS A 17 12.59 17.83 17.73
CA LYS A 17 13.37 17.05 16.74
C LYS A 17 12.94 15.59 16.68
N LEU A 18 12.54 15.00 17.81
CA LEU A 18 12.03 13.62 17.84
C LEU A 18 10.67 13.54 17.15
N GLU A 19 9.78 14.50 17.42
CA GLU A 19 8.48 14.61 16.76
C GLU A 19 8.61 14.86 15.25
N ASP A 20 9.56 15.70 14.83
CA ASP A 20 9.82 15.97 13.41
C ASP A 20 10.30 14.71 12.68
N VAL A 21 11.15 13.91 13.32
CA VAL A 21 11.64 12.63 12.77
C VAL A 21 10.52 11.59 12.71
N GLU A 22 9.67 11.53 13.74
CA GLU A 22 8.50 10.66 13.79
C GLU A 22 7.51 11.02 12.66
N GLY A 23 7.13 12.29 12.53
CA GLY A 23 6.23 12.76 11.48
C GLY A 23 6.80 12.54 10.07
N ALA A 24 8.11 12.76 9.87
CA ALA A 24 8.76 12.44 8.60
C ALA A 24 8.72 10.94 8.27
N SER A 25 8.75 10.08 9.29
CA SER A 25 8.68 8.63 9.14
C SER A 25 7.26 8.16 8.80
N GLU A 26 6.23 8.71 9.47
CA GLU A 26 4.82 8.44 9.14
C GLU A 26 4.50 8.88 7.70
N GLN A 27 4.94 10.07 7.31
CA GLN A 27 4.74 10.56 5.95
C GLN A 27 5.45 9.68 4.91
N ALA A 28 6.63 9.15 5.23
CA ALA A 28 7.35 8.21 4.36
C ALA A 28 6.55 6.92 4.15
N VAL A 29 5.97 6.37 5.23
CA VAL A 29 5.12 5.18 5.21
C VAL A 29 3.89 5.42 4.33
N GLU A 30 3.19 6.54 4.52
CA GLU A 30 2.01 6.87 3.72
C GLU A 30 2.35 7.02 2.23
N ASN A 31 3.41 7.76 1.91
CA ASN A 31 3.88 7.93 0.52
C ASN A 31 4.24 6.59 -0.12
N ALA A 32 4.91 5.72 0.63
CA ALA A 32 5.29 4.39 0.18
C ALA A 32 4.06 3.49 -0.09
N LEU A 33 3.04 3.57 0.76
CA LEU A 33 1.77 2.84 0.60
C LEU A 33 0.95 3.38 -0.58
N VAL A 34 0.84 4.69 -0.73
CA VAL A 34 0.18 5.33 -1.88
C VAL A 34 0.84 4.91 -3.19
N ALA A 35 2.17 4.98 -3.26
CA ALA A 35 2.92 4.56 -4.44
C ALA A 35 2.75 3.06 -4.72
N THR A 36 2.72 2.24 -3.67
CA THR A 36 2.46 0.79 -3.76
C THR A 36 1.06 0.52 -4.34
N HIS A 37 0.03 1.21 -3.83
CA HIS A 37 -1.33 1.12 -4.33
C HIS A 37 -1.38 1.45 -5.82
N GLU A 38 -0.80 2.59 -6.24
CA GLU A 38 -0.80 3.00 -7.64
C GLU A 38 -0.15 1.96 -8.57
N LEU A 39 0.99 1.39 -8.15
CA LEU A 39 1.70 0.36 -8.91
C LEU A 39 0.83 -0.90 -9.08
N VAL A 40 0.27 -1.40 -7.98
CA VAL A 40 -0.55 -2.61 -7.98
C VAL A 40 -1.84 -2.39 -8.77
N THR A 41 -2.53 -1.28 -8.57
CA THR A 41 -3.75 -0.90 -9.29
C THR A 41 -3.49 -0.79 -10.79
N ARG A 42 -2.36 -0.21 -11.22
CA ARG A 42 -1.96 -0.18 -12.64
C ARG A 42 -1.72 -1.56 -13.23
N ASN A 43 -1.06 -2.44 -12.47
CA ASN A 43 -0.80 -3.82 -12.89
C ASN A 43 -2.11 -4.61 -13.02
N LEU A 44 -3.01 -4.46 -12.05
CA LEU A 44 -4.35 -5.07 -12.05
C LEU A 44 -5.21 -4.58 -13.21
N GLN A 45 -5.24 -3.27 -13.46
CA GLN A 45 -5.94 -2.67 -14.59
C GLN A 45 -5.49 -3.27 -15.94
N SER A 46 -4.18 -3.47 -16.09
CA SER A 46 -3.58 -4.07 -17.29
C SER A 46 -3.84 -5.58 -17.40
N ALA A 47 -3.99 -6.27 -16.27
CA ALA A 47 -4.23 -7.69 -16.22
C ALA A 47 -5.71 -8.06 -16.38
N ILE A 48 -6.63 -7.21 -15.93
CA ILE A 48 -8.08 -7.44 -16.02
C ILE A 48 -8.66 -7.03 -17.37
N ALA A 49 -8.03 -6.11 -18.10
CA ALA A 49 -8.51 -5.60 -19.39
C ALA A 49 -8.93 -6.67 -20.42
N PRO A 50 -8.26 -7.84 -20.56
CA PRO A 50 -8.70 -8.92 -21.45
C PRO A 50 -10.00 -9.61 -21.00
N HIS A 51 -10.36 -9.52 -19.72
CA HIS A 51 -11.51 -10.19 -19.11
C HIS A 51 -12.75 -9.30 -19.12
N ARG A 52 -13.13 -8.82 -20.30
CA ARG A 52 -14.18 -7.81 -20.46
C ARG A 52 -15.43 -8.37 -21.12
N ARG A 53 -16.41 -8.78 -20.30
CA ARG A 53 -17.76 -9.13 -20.74
C ARG A 53 -18.74 -7.96 -20.59
N THR A 54 -18.90 -7.44 -19.37
CA THR A 54 -19.71 -6.23 -19.04
C THR A 54 -18.85 -5.05 -18.59
N GLY A 55 -17.58 -5.31 -18.24
CA GLY A 55 -16.68 -4.33 -17.63
C GLY A 55 -17.00 -3.98 -16.19
N GLU A 56 -17.87 -4.72 -15.50
CA GLU A 56 -18.22 -4.45 -14.09
C GLU A 56 -17.04 -4.73 -13.15
N THR A 57 -16.36 -5.87 -13.33
CA THR A 57 -15.18 -6.23 -12.53
C THR A 57 -14.00 -5.29 -12.76
N GLU A 58 -13.87 -4.72 -13.96
CA GLU A 58 -12.87 -3.66 -14.21
C GLU A 58 -13.24 -2.35 -13.48
N ARG A 59 -14.54 -2.03 -13.42
CA ARG A 59 -15.05 -0.83 -12.74
C ARG A 59 -14.98 -0.93 -11.22
N SER A 60 -15.01 -2.14 -10.66
CA SER A 60 -14.89 -2.38 -9.22
C SER A 60 -13.43 -2.33 -8.72
N LEU A 61 -12.46 -2.04 -9.58
CA LEU A 61 -11.06 -1.89 -9.17
C LEU A 61 -10.92 -0.68 -8.24
N GLN A 62 -10.33 -0.87 -7.06
CA GLN A 62 -10.08 0.20 -6.11
C GLN A 62 -9.03 1.18 -6.68
N ARG A 63 -9.40 2.45 -6.81
CA ARG A 63 -8.55 3.50 -7.40
C ARG A 63 -8.05 4.54 -6.41
N ASN A 64 -8.68 4.59 -5.25
CA ASN A 64 -8.30 5.50 -4.17
C ASN A 64 -7.32 4.78 -3.26
N ALA A 65 -6.19 5.43 -2.98
CA ALA A 65 -5.21 4.97 -2.02
C ALA A 65 -5.59 5.50 -0.64
N ASP A 66 -6.58 4.87 0.00
CA ASP A 66 -6.99 5.22 1.35
C ASP A 66 -6.06 4.53 2.36
N VAL A 67 -5.08 5.28 2.87
CA VAL A 67 -4.17 4.80 3.91
C VAL A 67 -4.84 4.94 5.27
N THR A 68 -4.89 3.86 6.02
CA THR A 68 -5.45 3.83 7.38
C THR A 68 -4.40 3.36 8.37
N TRP A 69 -4.39 4.00 9.54
CA TRP A 69 -3.52 3.63 10.65
C TRP A 69 -4.31 2.86 11.70
N VAL A 70 -3.84 1.65 12.01
CA VAL A 70 -4.35 0.80 13.08
C VAL A 70 -3.22 0.60 14.09
N GLY A 71 -3.19 1.45 15.12
CA GLY A 71 -2.07 1.48 16.07
C GLY A 71 -0.78 1.91 15.37
N THR A 72 0.25 1.08 15.41
CA THR A 72 1.55 1.33 14.77
C THR A 72 1.66 0.74 13.35
N THR A 73 0.54 0.30 12.77
CA THR A 73 0.51 -0.34 11.45
C THR A 73 -0.30 0.52 10.50
N ALA A 74 0.31 0.89 9.37
CA ALA A 74 -0.37 1.56 8.27
C ALA A 74 -0.73 0.52 7.19
N GLU A 75 -1.95 0.59 6.69
CA GLU A 75 -2.49 -0.32 5.68
C GLU A 75 -3.11 0.46 4.53
N VAL A 76 -3.04 -0.10 3.32
CA VAL A 76 -3.72 0.41 2.13
C VAL A 76 -4.41 -0.74 1.43
N GLU A 77 -5.68 -0.54 1.09
CA GLU A 77 -6.44 -1.55 0.35
C GLU A 77 -6.03 -1.56 -1.12
N VAL A 78 -5.95 -2.76 -1.70
CA VAL A 78 -5.67 -2.97 -3.12
C VAL A 78 -6.54 -4.10 -3.65
N GLY A 79 -6.93 -4.03 -4.92
CA GLY A 79 -7.73 -5.09 -5.55
C GLY A 79 -9.09 -4.60 -6.02
N PHE A 80 -10.08 -5.50 -5.94
CA PHE A 80 -11.42 -5.29 -6.46
C PHE A 80 -12.44 -5.33 -5.34
N ASP A 81 -13.41 -4.42 -5.39
CA ASP A 81 -14.57 -4.40 -4.50
C ASP A 81 -15.47 -5.61 -4.78
N ILE A 82 -15.46 -6.58 -3.87
CA ILE A 82 -16.18 -7.85 -4.01
C ILE A 82 -17.70 -7.65 -4.03
N GLU A 83 -18.21 -6.72 -3.24
CA GLU A 83 -19.64 -6.44 -3.11
C GLU A 83 -20.17 -5.71 -4.35
N ASN A 84 -19.35 -4.84 -4.94
CA ASN A 84 -19.72 -4.01 -6.09
C ASN A 84 -19.15 -4.53 -7.43
N GLY A 85 -19.24 -5.83 -7.69
CA GLY A 85 -18.95 -6.42 -9.01
C GLY A 85 -17.54 -7.00 -9.19
N GLY A 86 -16.74 -7.01 -8.14
CA GLY A 86 -15.37 -7.53 -8.12
C GLY A 86 -15.24 -9.02 -7.82
N LEU A 87 -16.30 -9.70 -7.35
CA LEU A 87 -16.28 -11.14 -7.06
C LEU A 87 -15.71 -12.01 -8.22
N PRO A 88 -15.99 -11.74 -9.52
CA PRO A 88 -15.38 -12.49 -10.62
C PRO A 88 -13.85 -12.49 -10.61
N SER A 89 -13.20 -11.45 -10.07
CA SER A 89 -11.75 -11.36 -9.98
C SER A 89 -11.14 -12.52 -9.17
N VAL A 90 -11.81 -12.98 -8.11
CA VAL A 90 -11.36 -14.11 -7.29
C VAL A 90 -11.35 -15.40 -8.13
N PHE A 91 -12.42 -15.66 -8.87
CA PHE A 91 -12.51 -16.82 -9.75
C PHE A 91 -11.50 -16.76 -10.91
N LEU A 92 -11.18 -15.56 -11.40
CA LEU A 92 -10.14 -15.37 -12.41
C LEU A 92 -8.75 -15.63 -11.81
N MET A 93 -8.44 -15.11 -10.62
CA MET A 93 -7.13 -15.28 -9.98
C MET A 93 -6.85 -16.73 -9.57
N TYR A 94 -7.83 -17.40 -8.97
CA TYR A 94 -7.65 -18.73 -8.40
C TYR A 94 -8.15 -19.86 -9.30
N GLY A 95 -8.92 -19.53 -10.34
CA GLY A 95 -9.53 -20.50 -11.24
C GLY A 95 -10.81 -21.10 -10.69
N THR A 96 -11.39 -21.99 -11.48
CA THR A 96 -12.57 -22.81 -11.12
C THR A 96 -12.33 -24.24 -11.59
N PRO A 97 -13.16 -25.23 -11.22
CA PRO A 97 -12.97 -26.61 -11.68
C PRO A 97 -12.88 -26.77 -13.22
N LYS A 98 -13.45 -25.83 -13.98
CA LYS A 98 -13.45 -25.84 -15.45
C LYS A 98 -12.53 -24.79 -16.09
N MET A 99 -11.97 -23.86 -15.31
CA MET A 99 -11.14 -22.76 -15.81
C MET A 99 -9.83 -22.67 -15.04
N LYS A 100 -8.71 -22.62 -15.75
CA LYS A 100 -7.39 -22.42 -15.13
C LYS A 100 -7.27 -21.00 -14.56
N PRO A 101 -6.50 -20.81 -13.46
CA PRO A 101 -6.22 -19.49 -12.92
C PRO A 101 -5.50 -18.60 -13.92
N ASP A 102 -5.89 -17.34 -13.97
CA ASP A 102 -5.15 -16.29 -14.67
C ASP A 102 -3.93 -15.88 -13.83
N ARG A 103 -2.79 -16.43 -14.23
CA ARG A 103 -1.51 -16.15 -13.56
C ARG A 103 -1.06 -14.71 -13.74
N LYS A 104 -1.47 -14.00 -14.79
CA LYS A 104 -1.10 -12.58 -14.99
C LYS A 104 -1.83 -11.72 -13.97
N LEU A 105 -3.13 -11.95 -13.78
CA LEU A 105 -3.94 -11.25 -12.79
C LEU A 105 -3.50 -11.59 -11.36
N TYR A 106 -3.28 -12.86 -11.06
CA TYR A 106 -2.75 -13.27 -9.75
C TYR A 106 -1.37 -12.65 -9.46
N ASN A 107 -0.47 -12.68 -10.44
CA ASN A 107 0.89 -12.16 -10.25
C ASN A 107 0.95 -10.63 -10.16
N ALA A 108 -0.08 -9.92 -10.62
CA ALA A 108 -0.16 -8.46 -10.49
C ALA A 108 -0.19 -7.97 -9.03
N ILE A 109 -0.51 -8.85 -8.08
CA ILE A 109 -0.42 -8.61 -6.63
C ILE A 109 0.65 -9.52 -6.02
N TYR A 110 0.57 -10.83 -6.25
CA TYR A 110 1.33 -11.82 -5.49
C TYR A 110 2.62 -12.30 -6.17
N GLY A 111 2.89 -11.84 -7.40
CA GLY A 111 4.03 -12.29 -8.19
C GLY A 111 5.36 -11.83 -7.59
N ALA A 112 6.40 -12.66 -7.73
CA ALA A 112 7.73 -12.34 -7.21
C ALA A 112 8.29 -11.02 -7.78
N LYS A 113 8.04 -10.76 -9.06
CA LYS A 113 8.42 -9.50 -9.71
C LYS A 113 7.73 -8.30 -9.07
N THR A 114 6.40 -8.36 -8.90
CA THR A 114 5.63 -7.29 -8.26
C THR A 114 6.08 -7.05 -6.83
N LYS A 115 6.28 -8.10 -6.04
CA LYS A 115 6.80 -7.98 -4.66
C LYS A 115 8.16 -7.28 -4.63
N LYS A 116 9.03 -7.60 -5.58
CA LYS A 116 10.33 -6.95 -5.70
C LYS A 116 10.19 -5.46 -6.05
N GLU A 117 9.33 -5.12 -7.01
CA GLU A 117 9.07 -3.73 -7.39
C GLU A 117 8.46 -2.93 -6.23
N ILE A 118 7.56 -3.52 -5.45
CA ILE A 118 7.00 -2.90 -4.24
C ILE A 118 8.11 -2.63 -3.22
N ALA A 119 8.96 -3.62 -2.93
CA ALA A 119 10.05 -3.44 -1.96
C ALA A 119 11.03 -2.33 -2.38
N GLU A 120 11.43 -2.31 -3.67
CA GLU A 120 12.31 -1.27 -4.22
C GLU A 120 11.66 0.12 -4.17
N LEU A 121 10.35 0.20 -4.43
CA LEU A 121 9.57 1.43 -4.37
C LEU A 121 9.47 1.96 -2.94
N GLN A 122 9.12 1.11 -1.98
CA GLN A 122 9.03 1.47 -0.57
C GLN A 122 10.39 1.94 -0.05
N GLU A 123 11.47 1.19 -0.33
CA GLU A 123 12.82 1.58 0.06
C GLU A 123 13.20 2.96 -0.51
N LYS A 124 12.85 3.23 -1.77
CA LYS A 124 13.09 4.52 -2.41
C LYS A 124 12.36 5.66 -1.71
N GLU A 125 11.09 5.47 -1.33
CA GLU A 125 10.32 6.50 -0.62
C GLU A 125 10.90 6.77 0.78
N PHE A 126 11.27 5.73 1.53
CA PHE A 126 11.94 5.90 2.82
C PHE A 126 13.28 6.64 2.72
N ARG A 127 14.09 6.33 1.70
CA ARG A 127 15.39 7.00 1.52
C ARG A 127 15.24 8.50 1.32
N LYS A 128 14.19 8.96 0.60
CA LYS A 128 13.96 10.40 0.39
C LYS A 128 13.77 11.16 1.71
N CYS A 129 13.14 10.56 2.71
CA CYS A 129 12.91 11.20 4.01
C CYS A 129 14.16 11.23 4.90
N ILE A 130 15.10 10.29 4.73
CA ILE A 130 16.32 10.22 5.56
C ILE A 130 17.43 11.12 5.00
N THR A 131 17.53 11.25 3.67
CA THR A 131 18.57 12.08 3.03
C THR A 131 18.11 13.50 2.67
N GLY A 132 16.90 13.89 3.10
CA GLY A 132 16.34 15.23 2.95
C GLY A 132 16.95 16.24 3.91
#